data_AF-A0A521Q2J1-F1
#
_entry.id   AF-A0A521Q2J1-F1
#
_cell.length_a   1.000
_cell.length_b   1.000
_cell.length_c   1.000
_cell.angle_alpha   90.00
_cell.angle_beta   90.00
_cell.angle_gamma   90.00
#
_symmetry.space_group_name_H-M   'P 1'
#
loop_
_entity.id
_entity.type
_entity.pdbx_description
1 polymer ?
#
loop_
_entity_poly.entity_id
_entity_poly.type
_entity_poly.pdbx_seq_one_letter_code
_entity_poly.pdbx_strand_id
1 'polypeptide(L)'
;MSEFPGVKTYKEFDILIEVGYHQEQGCPLTVKQLMLLEVASQATVRRYLGHLVRDGMVKKIVAANDHRSVVLKLSNATIKMLSNHLLKILEHLRAMHDEVPAKLRNKKKKT
;
A
#
# COMPACT_ATOMS: atom_id res chain seq x y z
N MET A 1 13.95 -3.86 -13.13
CA MET A 1 12.75 -3.33 -12.44
C MET A 1 12.88 -3.72 -10.98
N SER A 2 12.83 -2.76 -10.07
CA SER A 2 12.97 -3.01 -8.64
C SER A 2 11.72 -3.72 -8.14
N GLU A 3 11.77 -5.03 -7.99
CA GLU A 3 10.69 -5.82 -7.39
C GLU A 3 10.53 -5.40 -5.92
N PHE A 4 9.31 -5.12 -5.47
CA PHE A 4 9.02 -4.97 -4.04
C PHE A 4 9.24 -6.35 -3.41
N PRO A 5 10.22 -6.52 -2.48
CA PRO A 5 10.57 -7.84 -1.98
C PRO A 5 9.35 -8.56 -1.39
N GLY A 6 8.97 -9.68 -2.01
CA GLY A 6 7.84 -10.50 -1.57
C GLY A 6 6.44 -10.04 -2.00
N VAL A 7 6.30 -8.95 -2.74
CA VAL A 7 5.03 -8.56 -3.39
C VAL A 7 5.09 -9.01 -4.85
N LYS A 8 4.22 -9.96 -5.23
CA LYS A 8 4.31 -10.68 -6.51
C LYS A 8 3.46 -10.02 -7.59
N THR A 9 2.45 -9.26 -7.21
CA THR A 9 1.51 -8.61 -8.15
C THR A 9 1.16 -7.20 -7.70
N TYR A 10 0.78 -6.34 -8.66
CA TYR A 10 0.25 -5.00 -8.35
C TYR A 10 -1.03 -5.08 -7.50
N LYS A 11 -1.83 -6.14 -7.63
CA LYS A 11 -3.02 -6.35 -6.78
C LYS A 11 -2.68 -6.68 -5.33
N GLU A 12 -1.60 -7.43 -5.10
CA GLU A 12 -1.08 -7.61 -3.74
C GLU A 12 -0.60 -6.28 -3.17
N PHE A 13 0.05 -5.44 -3.98
CA PHE A 13 0.44 -4.10 -3.57
C PHE A 13 -0.77 -3.22 -3.22
N ASP A 14 -1.80 -3.16 -4.07
CA ASP A 14 -3.03 -2.39 -3.82
C ASP A 14 -3.67 -2.80 -2.47
N ILE A 15 -3.76 -4.12 -2.21
CA ILE A 15 -4.29 -4.63 -0.94
C ILE A 15 -3.43 -4.20 0.26
N LEU A 16 -2.10 -4.22 0.13
CA LEU A 16 -1.20 -3.78 1.21
C LEU A 16 -1.37 -2.30 1.52
N ILE A 17 -1.52 -1.46 0.49
CA ILE A 17 -1.73 -0.02 0.66
C ILE A 17 -3.06 0.26 1.36
N GLU A 18 -4.16 -0.36 0.91
CA GLU A 18 -5.48 -0.15 1.53
C GLU A 18 -5.51 -0.61 3.00
N VAL A 19 -4.96 -1.79 3.29
CA VAL A 19 -4.87 -2.29 4.67
C VAL A 19 -4.01 -1.36 5.53
N GLY A 20 -2.87 -0.89 5.00
CA GLY A 20 -1.97 0.04 5.69
C GLY A 20 -2.63 1.38 5.99
N TYR A 21 -3.26 1.99 4.97
CA TYR A 21 -3.95 3.27 5.08
C TYR A 21 -5.03 3.24 6.17
N HIS A 22 -5.93 2.25 6.12
CA HIS A 22 -6.99 2.12 7.10
C HIS A 22 -6.50 1.76 8.50
N GLN A 23 -5.41 0.97 8.61
CA GLN A 23 -4.75 0.72 9.88
C GLN A 23 -4.20 2.01 10.51
N GLU A 24 -3.53 2.85 9.72
CA GLU A 24 -2.94 4.12 10.17
C GLU A 24 -4.01 5.11 10.66
N GLN A 25 -5.17 5.13 10.00
CA GLN A 25 -6.32 5.94 10.40
C GLN A 25 -7.05 5.41 11.66
N GLY A 26 -6.55 4.34 12.29
CA GLY A 26 -7.17 3.74 13.47
C GLY A 26 -8.42 2.90 13.19
N CYS A 27 -8.75 2.68 11.91
CA CYS A 27 -9.94 1.96 11.46
C CYS A 27 -9.56 0.72 10.63
N PRO A 28 -8.86 -0.28 11.21
CA PRO A 28 -8.36 -1.42 10.46
C PRO A 28 -9.48 -2.22 9.80
N LEU A 29 -9.29 -2.56 8.52
CA LEU A 29 -10.31 -3.22 7.71
C LEU A 29 -10.58 -4.64 8.18
N THR A 30 -11.84 -5.05 8.16
CA THR A 30 -12.22 -6.47 8.11
C THR A 30 -12.05 -7.03 6.70
N VAL A 31 -12.04 -8.36 6.56
CA VAL A 31 -12.05 -9.01 5.24
C VAL A 31 -13.25 -8.56 4.42
N LYS A 32 -14.44 -8.42 5.05
CA LYS A 32 -15.65 -7.97 4.36
C LYS A 32 -15.49 -6.55 3.81
N GLN A 33 -14.96 -5.63 4.62
CA GLN A 33 -14.75 -4.24 4.17
C GLN A 33 -13.72 -4.16 3.04
N LEU A 34 -12.63 -4.93 3.11
CA LEU A 34 -11.66 -4.98 2.01
C LEU A 34 -12.29 -5.44 0.68
N MET A 35 -13.23 -6.39 0.72
CA MET A 35 -13.95 -6.84 -0.48
C MET A 35 -14.88 -5.76 -1.06
N LEU A 36 -15.37 -4.85 -0.22
CA LEU A 36 -16.27 -3.76 -0.61
C LEU A 36 -15.52 -2.56 -1.21
N LEU A 37 -14.19 -2.50 -1.07
CA LEU A 37 -13.37 -1.46 -1.70
C LEU A 37 -13.14 -1.69 -3.21
N GLU A 38 -13.62 -2.82 -3.76
CA GLU A 38 -13.56 -3.14 -5.20
C GLU A 38 -12.15 -3.06 -5.83
N VAL A 39 -11.10 -3.21 -5.02
CA VAL A 39 -9.69 -3.25 -5.46
C VAL A 39 -9.47 -4.31 -6.56
N ALA A 40 -10.20 -5.41 -6.48
CA ALA A 40 -10.32 -6.44 -7.52
C ALA A 40 -11.61 -7.26 -7.29
N SER A 41 -11.89 -8.24 -8.15
CA SER A 41 -12.98 -9.20 -7.90
C SER A 41 -12.78 -9.92 -6.56
N GLN A 42 -13.88 -10.25 -5.87
CA GLN A 42 -13.80 -10.86 -4.53
C GLN A 42 -12.95 -12.14 -4.50
N ALA A 43 -13.04 -12.98 -5.53
CA ALA A 43 -12.21 -14.18 -5.65
C ALA A 43 -10.71 -13.85 -5.73
N THR A 44 -10.37 -12.80 -6.47
CA THR A 44 -9.00 -12.31 -6.62
C THR A 44 -8.45 -11.75 -5.31
N VAL A 45 -9.24 -10.92 -4.62
CA VAL A 45 -8.87 -10.39 -3.30
C VAL A 45 -8.66 -11.51 -2.30
N ARG A 46 -9.54 -12.53 -2.26
CA ARG A 46 -9.37 -13.69 -1.35
C ARG A 46 -8.07 -14.44 -1.61
N ARG A 47 -7.76 -14.70 -2.88
CA ARG A 47 -6.53 -15.39 -3.30
C ARG A 47 -5.29 -14.62 -2.85
N TYR A 48 -5.19 -13.33 -3.20
CA TYR A 48 -4.03 -12.52 -2.85
C TYR A 48 -3.92 -12.23 -1.37
N LEU A 49 -5.03 -11.97 -0.68
CA LEU A 49 -5.03 -11.83 0.77
C LEU A 49 -4.55 -13.12 1.44
N GLY A 50 -4.96 -14.29 0.94
CA GLY A 50 -4.47 -15.58 1.43
C GLY A 50 -2.96 -15.74 1.27
N HIS A 51 -2.40 -15.26 0.14
CA HIS A 51 -0.95 -15.23 -0.09
C HIS A 51 -0.25 -14.30 0.89
N LEU A 52 -0.70 -13.05 1.01
CA LEU A 52 -0.12 -12.05 1.90
C LEU A 52 -0.17 -12.46 3.37
N VAL A 53 -1.22 -13.18 3.79
CA VAL A 53 -1.32 -13.73 5.15
C VAL A 53 -0.35 -14.88 5.36
N ARG A 54 -0.25 -15.80 4.39
CA ARG A 54 0.69 -16.93 4.45
C ARG A 54 2.15 -16.47 4.44
N ASP A 55 2.46 -15.44 3.67
CA ASP A 55 3.80 -14.85 3.56
C ASP A 55 4.10 -13.91 4.76
N GLY A 56 3.18 -13.83 5.74
CA GLY A 56 3.37 -13.09 6.99
C GLY A 56 3.28 -11.56 6.85
N MET A 57 2.91 -11.06 5.68
CA MET A 57 2.83 -9.62 5.41
C MET A 57 1.59 -8.98 6.02
N VAL A 58 0.47 -9.71 6.00
CA VAL A 58 -0.80 -9.30 6.62
C VAL A 58 -1.14 -10.25 7.76
N LYS A 59 -1.55 -9.69 8.89
CA LYS A 59 -2.01 -10.41 10.06
C LYS A 59 -3.52 -10.26 10.20
N LYS A 60 -4.18 -11.37 10.54
CA LYS A 60 -5.57 -11.40 10.98
C LYS A 60 -5.58 -11.34 12.50
N ILE A 61 -6.18 -10.30 13.06
CA ILE A 61 -6.23 -10.06 14.51
C ILE A 61 -7.69 -9.96 14.93
N VAL A 62 -8.02 -10.58 16.06
CA VAL A 62 -9.36 -10.43 16.66
C VAL A 62 -9.50 -8.99 17.17
N ALA A 63 -10.55 -8.30 16.73
CA ALA A 63 -10.83 -6.94 17.15
C ALA A 63 -11.10 -6.89 18.65
N ALA A 64 -10.47 -5.95 19.35
CA ALA A 64 -10.63 -5.78 20.79
C ALA A 64 -12.05 -5.36 21.20
N ASN A 65 -12.78 -4.70 20.29
CA ASN A 65 -14.04 -4.05 20.60
C ASN A 65 -15.25 -5.00 20.59
N ASP A 66 -15.16 -6.10 19.85
CA ASP A 66 -16.28 -7.02 19.61
C ASP A 66 -15.86 -8.50 19.78
N HIS A 67 -14.55 -8.80 19.88
CA HIS A 67 -13.97 -10.14 19.99
C HIS A 67 -14.41 -11.19 18.94
N ARG A 68 -15.34 -10.84 18.06
CA ARG A 68 -15.94 -11.67 17.02
C ARG A 68 -15.44 -11.28 15.63
N SER A 69 -15.11 -10.01 15.46
CA SER A 69 -14.67 -9.46 14.18
C SER A 69 -13.16 -9.63 14.00
N VAL A 70 -12.72 -10.21 12.88
CA VAL A 70 -11.30 -10.32 12.52
C VAL A 70 -10.91 -9.15 11.61
N VAL A 71 -9.96 -8.33 12.09
CA VAL A 71 -9.39 -7.20 11.34
C VAL A 71 -8.03 -7.57 10.72
N LEU A 72 -7.70 -6.87 9.66
CA LEU A 72 -6.46 -6.99 8.91
C LEU A 72 -5.49 -5.90 9.38
N LYS A 73 -4.25 -6.30 9.66
CA LYS A 73 -3.15 -5.37 9.94
C LYS A 73 -1.90 -5.78 9.17
N LEU A 74 -1.12 -4.82 8.73
CA LEU A 74 0.22 -5.08 8.21
C LEU A 74 1.13 -5.53 9.35
N SER A 75 2.08 -6.42 9.04
CA SER A 75 3.17 -6.74 9.95
C SER A 75 4.13 -5.56 10.08
N ASN A 76 4.82 -5.42 11.22
CA ASN A 76 5.85 -4.39 11.39
C ASN A 76 6.97 -4.50 10.34
N ALA A 77 7.31 -5.72 9.91
CA ALA A 77 8.29 -5.95 8.86
C ALA A 77 7.81 -5.38 7.52
N THR A 78 6.54 -5.61 7.17
CA THR A 78 5.92 -5.08 5.96
C THR A 78 5.83 -3.56 5.98
N ILE A 79 5.44 -2.97 7.13
CA ILE A 79 5.42 -1.51 7.29
C ILE A 79 6.82 -0.94 7.04
N LYS A 80 7.84 -1.47 7.72
CA LYS A 80 9.23 -1.03 7.56
C LYS A 80 9.71 -1.15 6.10
N MET A 81 9.39 -2.26 5.44
CA MET A 81 9.71 -2.47 4.03
C MET A 81 9.03 -1.41 3.15
N LEU A 82 7.71 -1.24 3.27
CA LEU A 82 6.96 -0.25 2.48
C LEU A 82 7.50 1.17 2.68
N SER A 83 7.71 1.58 3.93
CA SER A 83 8.26 2.90 4.25
C SER A 83 9.62 3.12 3.60
N ASN A 84 10.54 2.15 3.70
CA ASN A 84 11.88 2.26 3.14
C ASN A 84 11.87 2.41 1.61
N HIS A 85 11.03 1.63 0.92
CA HIS A 85 10.98 1.67 -0.55
C HIS A 85 10.24 2.90 -1.06
N LEU A 86 9.12 3.28 -0.44
CA LEU A 86 8.37 4.48 -0.82
C LEU A 86 9.17 5.76 -0.59
N LEU A 87 9.92 5.85 0.52
CA LEU A 87 10.79 6.99 0.78
C LEU A 87 11.87 7.14 -0.29
N LYS A 88 12.54 6.05 -0.68
CA LYS A 88 13.54 6.06 -1.76
C LYS A 88 12.95 6.49 -3.10
N ILE A 89 11.73 6.07 -3.41
CA ILE A 89 11.02 6.50 -4.62
C ILE A 89 10.76 8.00 -4.56
N LEU A 90 10.27 8.52 -3.43
CA LEU A 90 10.03 9.95 -3.24
C LEU A 90 11.31 10.78 -3.35
N GLU A 91 12.40 10.33 -2.75
CA GLU A 91 13.72 10.96 -2.86
C GLU A 91 14.19 11.00 -4.32
N HIS A 92 14.02 9.90 -5.05
CA HIS A 92 14.39 9.83 -6.47
C HIS A 92 13.53 10.76 -7.34
N LEU A 93 12.20 10.76 -7.13
CA LEU A 93 11.29 11.64 -7.86
C LEU A 93 11.57 13.12 -7.57
N ARG A 94 11.95 13.46 -6.33
CA ARG A 94 12.36 14.81 -5.95
C ARG A 94 13.66 15.20 -6.65
N ALA A 95 14.67 14.34 -6.64
CA ALA A 95 15.93 14.58 -7.35
C ALA A 95 15.70 14.80 -8.86
N MET A 96 14.84 13.98 -9.49
CA MET A 96 14.46 14.18 -10.90
C MET A 96 13.73 15.51 -11.14
N HIS A 97 12.86 15.94 -10.22
CA HIS A 97 12.17 17.23 -10.34
C HIS A 97 13.13 18.41 -10.17
N ASP A 98 14.08 18.33 -9.24
CA ASP A 98 15.09 19.37 -8.99
C ASP A 98 16.12 19.47 -10.13
N GLU A 99 16.32 18.40 -10.90
CA GLU A 99 17.14 18.38 -12.12
C GLU A 99 16.44 18.96 -13.36
N VAL A 100 15.12 19.19 -13.35
CA VAL A 100 14.45 19.92 -14.44
C VAL A 100 14.79 21.40 -14.30
N PRO A 101 15.66 21.98 -15.16
CA PRO A 101 16.11 23.34 -14.97
C PRO A 101 14.94 24.31 -15.19
N ALA A 102 14.92 25.40 -14.43
CA ALA A 102 14.00 26.54 -14.53
C ALA A 102 13.87 27.20 -15.94
N LYS A 103 14.52 26.65 -16.98
CA LYS A 103 14.53 27.13 -18.36
C LYS A 103 13.20 26.99 -19.11
N LEU A 104 12.20 26.30 -18.56
CA LEU A 104 10.85 26.24 -19.13
C LEU A 104 9.91 27.36 -18.64
N ARG A 105 10.31 28.15 -17.63
CA ARG A 105 9.47 29.21 -17.06
C ARG A 105 9.43 30.50 -17.89
N ASN A 106 10.36 30.69 -18.84
CA ASN A 106 10.47 31.94 -19.63
C ASN A 106 9.79 31.92 -21.01
N LYS A 107 9.02 30.87 -21.38
CA LYS A 107 8.31 30.85 -22.67
C LYS A 107 6.88 31.44 -22.63
N LYS A 108 6.41 31.93 -21.48
CA LYS A 108 5.08 32.58 -21.32
C LYS A 108 5.11 34.12 -21.18
N LYS A 109 6.20 34.77 -21.60
CA LYS A 109 6.25 36.25 -21.75
C LYS A 109 6.69 36.62 -23.17
N LYS A 110 5.87 36.28 -24.17
CA LYS A 110 5.92 36.88 -25.51
C LYS A 110 4.63 36.58 -26.25
N THR A 111 3.59 37.32 -25.90
CA THR A 111 2.46 37.71 -26.74
C THR A 111 1.95 39.02 -26.16
#